data_AF-A0A554JLB4-F1
#
_entry.id   AF-A0A554JLB4-F1
#
_cell.length_a   1.000
_cell.length_b   1.000
_cell.length_c   1.000
_cell.angle_alpha   90.00
_cell.angle_beta   90.00
_cell.angle_gamma   90.00
#
_symmetry.space_group_name_H-M   'P 1'
#
loop_
_entity.id
_entity.type
_entity.pdbx_description
1 polymer ?
#
loop_
_entity_poly.entity_id
_entity_poly.type
_entity_poly.pdbx_seq_one_letter_code
_entity_poly.pdbx_strand_id
1 'polypeptide(L)'
;MKPHRGLVHITAFFFISFLFSVQVAHAALTEPQIQSVLGLLTAFNVDTAVIADVNNILHGGAPATPPAQPISTDLPVIERTLYIGVRGPDVLQLQQHLILQGLLAADSATGYFGPL
;
A
#
# COMPACT_ATOMS: atom_id res chain seq x y z
N MET A 1 -84.27 -30.62 -7.14
CA MET A 1 -83.56 -29.37 -6.78
C MET A 1 -82.29 -29.68 -6.01
N LYS A 2 -81.12 -29.76 -6.68
CA LYS A 2 -79.84 -29.14 -6.27
C LYS A 2 -78.75 -29.51 -7.31
N PRO A 3 -78.20 -28.53 -8.04
CA PRO A 3 -77.13 -28.71 -9.02
C PRO A 3 -75.76 -28.23 -8.50
N HIS A 4 -74.72 -28.44 -9.33
CA HIS A 4 -73.45 -27.69 -9.46
C HIS A 4 -72.26 -28.08 -8.56
N ARG A 5 -71.19 -28.66 -9.12
CA ARG A 5 -70.08 -28.11 -9.96
C ARG A 5 -68.96 -27.51 -9.10
N GLY A 6 -67.75 -28.02 -9.33
CA GLY A 6 -66.48 -27.26 -9.32
C GLY A 6 -66.04 -26.70 -7.98
N LEU A 7 -65.15 -27.43 -7.31
CA LEU A 7 -64.33 -26.96 -6.19
C LEU A 7 -63.54 -25.70 -6.62
N VAL A 8 -63.90 -24.53 -6.06
CA VAL A 8 -63.24 -23.25 -6.29
C VAL A 8 -62.03 -23.09 -5.36
N HIS A 9 -60.90 -22.76 -5.97
CA HIS A 9 -59.62 -22.26 -5.46
C HIS A 9 -59.64 -21.51 -4.12
N ILE A 10 -58.81 -21.95 -3.17
CA ILE A 10 -58.12 -21.07 -2.21
C ILE A 10 -56.72 -21.66 -1.95
N THR A 11 -55.81 -21.56 -2.93
CA THR A 11 -54.38 -21.70 -2.68
C THR A 11 -53.92 -20.44 -1.96
N ALA A 12 -53.55 -20.60 -0.69
CA ALA A 12 -53.03 -19.55 0.16
C ALA A 12 -51.87 -18.82 -0.54
N PHE A 13 -51.98 -17.49 -0.56
CA PHE A 13 -51.02 -16.49 -0.99
C PHE A 13 -49.57 -16.85 -0.62
N PHE A 14 -48.82 -17.45 -1.56
CA PHE A 14 -47.36 -17.52 -1.47
C PHE A 14 -46.80 -16.23 -2.06
N PHE A 15 -46.78 -15.22 -1.21
CA PHE A 15 -45.76 -14.20 -1.04
C PHE A 15 -44.58 -14.28 -2.04
N ILE A 16 -44.72 -13.70 -3.23
CA ILE A 16 -43.56 -13.32 -4.05
C ILE A 16 -43.81 -11.90 -4.56
N SER A 17 -43.76 -10.96 -3.60
CA SER A 17 -43.25 -9.63 -3.90
C SER A 17 -41.82 -9.83 -4.40
N PHE A 18 -41.66 -9.88 -5.71
CA PHE A 18 -40.36 -9.82 -6.35
C PHE A 18 -39.82 -8.41 -6.07
N LEU A 19 -39.18 -8.24 -4.92
CA LEU A 19 -38.34 -7.10 -4.62
C LEU A 19 -37.21 -7.14 -5.65
N PHE A 20 -37.44 -6.45 -6.76
CA PHE A 20 -36.40 -6.09 -7.70
C PHE A 20 -35.53 -5.06 -6.99
N SER A 21 -34.62 -5.53 -6.12
CA SER A 21 -33.54 -4.70 -5.61
C SER A 21 -32.72 -4.29 -6.83
N VAL A 22 -32.93 -3.05 -7.28
CA VAL A 22 -32.05 -2.42 -8.27
C VAL A 22 -30.73 -2.19 -7.54
N GLN A 23 -29.87 -3.20 -7.57
CA GLN A 23 -28.48 -3.06 -7.16
C GLN A 23 -27.85 -2.08 -8.15
N VAL A 24 -27.77 -0.80 -7.79
CA VAL A 24 -26.94 0.16 -8.51
C VAL A 24 -25.50 -0.24 -8.24
N ALA A 25 -24.98 -1.14 -9.06
CA ALA A 25 -23.57 -1.46 -9.07
C ALA A 25 -22.84 -0.15 -9.44
N HIS A 26 -22.11 0.40 -8.48
CA HIS A 26 -21.13 1.43 -8.78
C HIS A 26 -20.06 0.76 -9.64
N ALA A 27 -19.53 1.46 -10.65
CA ALA A 27 -18.40 0.97 -11.43
C ALA A 27 -17.17 0.89 -10.51
N ALA A 28 -17.04 -0.23 -9.80
CA ALA A 28 -15.83 -0.60 -9.10
C ALA A 28 -14.77 -0.90 -10.16
N LEU A 29 -13.51 -0.55 -9.87
CA LEU A 29 -12.39 -0.99 -10.70
C LEU A 29 -12.47 -2.51 -10.84
N THR A 30 -12.55 -2.98 -12.08
CA THR A 30 -12.60 -4.41 -12.37
C THR A 30 -11.22 -5.02 -12.14
N GLU A 31 -11.15 -6.31 -11.81
CA GLU A 31 -9.88 -7.03 -11.64
C GLU A 31 -8.91 -6.79 -12.82
N PRO A 32 -9.33 -6.83 -14.10
CA PRO A 32 -8.44 -6.54 -15.22
C PRO A 32 -7.89 -5.10 -15.22
N GLN A 33 -8.67 -4.13 -14.73
CA GLN A 33 -8.21 -2.74 -14.60
C GLN A 33 -7.21 -2.59 -13.47
N ILE A 34 -7.43 -3.27 -12.33
CA ILE A 34 -6.47 -3.31 -11.23
C ILE A 34 -5.13 -3.88 -11.72
N GLN A 35 -5.15 -5.00 -12.44
CA GLN A 35 -3.93 -5.60 -13.02
C GLN A 35 -3.21 -4.65 -13.99
N SER A 36 -3.95 -3.85 -14.75
CA SER A 36 -3.37 -2.84 -15.65
C SER A 36 -2.64 -1.74 -14.86
N VAL A 37 -3.22 -1.29 -13.75
CA VAL A 37 -2.58 -0.30 -12.85
C VAL A 37 -1.32 -0.88 -12.23
N LEU A 38 -1.36 -2.10 -11.67
CA LEU A 38 -0.20 -2.73 -11.05
C LEU A 38 0.94 -3.00 -12.06
N GLY A 39 0.60 -3.36 -13.30
CA GLY A 39 1.57 -3.53 -14.38
C GLY A 39 2.28 -2.21 -14.75
N LEU A 40 1.55 -1.10 -14.79
CA LEU A 40 2.12 0.22 -15.05
C LEU A 40 3.06 0.67 -13.91
N LEU A 41 2.71 0.41 -12.65
CA LEU A 41 3.60 0.70 -11.51
C LEU A 41 4.87 -0.15 -11.54
N THR A 42 4.75 -1.41 -11.96
CA THR A 42 5.90 -2.30 -12.16
C THR A 42 6.79 -1.81 -13.29
N ALA A 43 6.21 -1.31 -14.39
CA ALA A 43 6.96 -0.73 -15.52
C ALA A 43 7.72 0.55 -15.13
N PHE A 44 7.21 1.32 -14.17
CA PHE A 44 7.91 2.47 -13.58
C PHE A 44 8.90 2.09 -12.47
N ASN A 45 9.11 0.80 -12.21
CA ASN A 45 10.00 0.28 -11.17
C ASN A 45 9.69 0.89 -9.77
N VAL A 46 8.40 1.06 -9.47
CA VAL A 46 7.93 1.49 -8.14
C VAL A 46 8.26 0.41 -7.11
N ASP A 47 8.58 0.84 -5.89
CA ASP A 47 8.89 -0.05 -4.76
C ASP A 47 7.75 -1.05 -4.51
N THR A 48 8.10 -2.30 -4.21
CA THR A 48 7.13 -3.40 -4.02
C THR A 48 6.20 -3.17 -2.83
N ALA A 49 6.64 -2.44 -1.80
CA ALA A 49 5.79 -2.07 -0.68
C ALA A 49 4.70 -1.07 -1.10
N VAL A 50 5.03 -0.15 -2.02
CA VAL A 50 4.06 0.81 -2.57
C VAL A 50 3.08 0.11 -3.51
N ILE A 51 3.54 -0.86 -4.32
CA ILE A 51 2.67 -1.68 -5.17
C ILE A 51 1.66 -2.48 -4.32
N ALA A 52 2.11 -3.07 -3.21
CA ALA A 52 1.24 -3.79 -2.29
C ALA A 52 0.19 -2.87 -1.63
N ASP A 53 0.59 -1.66 -1.25
CA ASP A 53 -0.32 -0.67 -0.66
C ASP A 53 -1.39 -0.22 -1.67
N VAL A 54 -0.99 0.08 -2.92
CA VAL A 54 -1.94 0.41 -3.98
C VAL A 54 -2.90 -0.75 -4.24
N ASN A 55 -2.41 -1.99 -4.32
CA ASN A 55 -3.29 -3.16 -4.46
C ASN A 55 -4.32 -3.23 -3.32
N ASN A 56 -3.92 -2.95 -2.08
CA ASN A 56 -4.82 -2.95 -0.93
C ASN A 56 -5.87 -1.82 -1.02
N ILE A 57 -5.46 -0.61 -1.38
CA ILE A 57 -6.34 0.57 -1.51
C ILE A 57 -7.37 0.38 -2.64
N LEU A 58 -6.96 -0.18 -3.78
CA LEU A 58 -7.86 -0.41 -4.92
C LEU A 58 -8.95 -1.46 -4.62
N HIS A 59 -8.71 -2.33 -3.64
CA HIS A 59 -9.70 -3.29 -3.12
C HIS A 59 -10.54 -2.73 -1.95
N GLY A 60 -10.40 -1.44 -1.63
CA GLY A 60 -11.11 -0.79 -0.53
C GLY A 60 -10.47 -0.98 0.85
N GLY A 61 -9.24 -1.48 0.91
CA GLY A 61 -8.44 -1.50 2.12
C GLY A 61 -7.99 -0.10 2.53
N ALA A 62 -7.68 0.09 3.81
CA ALA A 62 -7.02 1.31 4.27
C ALA A 62 -5.55 1.33 3.79
N PRO A 63 -4.94 2.51 3.59
CA PRO A 63 -3.51 2.60 3.36
C PRO A 63 -2.76 1.82 4.44
N ALA A 64 -1.90 0.90 4.04
CA ALA A 64 -0.96 0.27 4.94
C ALA A 64 -0.10 1.40 5.53
N THR A 65 -0.14 1.56 6.85
CA THR A 65 0.87 2.37 7.53
C THR A 65 2.22 1.90 7.02
N PRO A 66 3.05 2.78 6.41
CA PRO A 66 4.37 2.38 5.94
C PRO A 66 5.04 1.61 7.07
N PRO A 67 5.63 0.43 6.82
CA PRO A 67 6.37 -0.25 7.86
C PRO A 67 7.34 0.78 8.42
N ALA A 68 7.26 1.03 9.74
CA ALA A 68 8.21 1.90 10.40
C ALA A 68 9.58 1.39 9.98
N GLN A 69 10.29 2.17 9.17
CA GLN A 69 11.64 1.81 8.80
C GLN A 69 12.36 1.58 10.12
N PRO A 70 13.00 0.41 10.32
CA PRO A 70 13.73 0.19 11.54
C PRO A 70 14.74 1.33 11.64
N ILE A 71 14.52 2.23 12.59
CA ILE A 71 15.55 3.14 13.05
C ILE A 71 16.60 2.24 13.67
N SER A 72 17.62 1.91 12.89
CA SER A 72 18.83 1.29 13.43
C SER A 72 19.38 2.25 14.47
N THR A 73 19.11 1.97 15.74
CA THR A 73 19.67 2.65 16.90
C THR A 73 21.13 2.30 17.14
N ASP A 74 21.76 1.55 16.22
CA ASP A 74 23.21 1.43 16.10
C ASP A 74 23.77 2.75 15.55
N LEU A 75 23.69 3.78 16.40
CA LEU A 75 24.28 5.08 16.16
C LEU A 75 25.80 4.91 16.22
N PRO A 76 26.56 5.43 15.23
CA PRO A 76 28.00 5.45 15.33
C PRO A 76 28.41 6.13 16.63
N VAL A 77 29.20 5.44 17.47
CA VAL A 77 29.82 6.07 18.64
C VAL A 77 30.90 7.00 18.12
N ILE A 78 30.61 8.30 18.10
CA ILE A 78 31.55 9.34 17.70
C ILE A 78 32.22 9.88 18.96
N GLU A 79 33.44 9.42 19.23
CA GLU A 79 34.19 9.77 20.45
C GLU A 79 34.92 11.12 20.37
N ARG A 80 34.92 11.75 19.19
CA ARG A 80 35.59 13.04 18.96
C ARG A 80 34.70 14.02 18.22
N THR A 81 34.93 15.31 18.42
CA THR A 81 34.28 16.34 17.63
C THR A 81 34.69 16.23 16.16
N LEU A 82 33.70 16.12 15.27
CA LEU A 82 33.90 16.21 13.84
C LEU A 82 33.72 17.67 13.38
N TYR A 83 34.61 18.14 12.52
CA TYR A 83 34.57 19.49 11.94
C TYR A 83 35.01 19.45 10.48
N ILE A 84 34.70 20.51 9.72
CA ILE A 84 35.05 20.58 8.30
C ILE A 84 36.56 20.40 8.11
N GLY A 85 36.92 19.48 7.22
CA GLY A 85 38.30 19.12 6.91
C GLY A 85 38.80 17.85 7.59
N VAL A 86 38.11 17.30 8.59
CA VAL A 86 38.59 16.08 9.26
C VAL A 86 38.37 14.84 8.41
N ARG A 87 39.28 13.87 8.57
CA ARG A 87 39.16 12.53 8.01
C ARG A 87 39.10 11.50 9.13
N GLY A 88 38.50 10.34 8.87
CA GLY A 88 38.59 9.22 9.80
C GLY A 88 37.49 8.17 9.66
N PRO A 89 37.65 7.04 10.37
CA PRO A 89 36.67 5.95 10.37
C PRO A 89 35.31 6.40 10.94
N ASP A 90 35.32 7.25 11.96
CA ASP A 90 34.12 7.85 12.56
C ASP A 90 33.37 8.79 11.59
N VAL A 91 34.07 9.50 10.70
CA VAL A 91 33.44 10.24 9.58
C VAL A 91 32.81 9.27 8.59
N LEU A 92 33.51 8.18 8.27
CA LEU A 92 33.04 7.16 7.33
C LEU A 92 31.78 6.47 7.87
N GLN A 93 31.77 6.10 9.16
CA GLN A 93 30.61 5.48 9.81
C GLN A 93 29.41 6.43 9.84
N LEU A 94 29.62 7.72 10.15
CA LEU A 94 28.57 8.73 10.05
C LEU A 94 27.99 8.83 8.64
N GLN A 95 28.86 8.91 7.63
CA GLN A 95 28.43 9.00 6.23
C GLN A 95 27.64 7.77 5.79
N GLN A 96 28.10 6.56 6.15
CA GLN A 96 27.39 5.31 5.88
C GLN A 96 26.00 5.29 6.53
N HIS A 97 25.90 5.74 7.78
CA HIS A 97 24.61 5.85 8.47
C HIS A 97 23.65 6.80 7.75
N LEU A 98 24.12 7.98 7.34
CA LEU A 98 23.31 8.96 6.60
C LEU A 98 22.89 8.46 5.20
N ILE A 99 23.74 7.67 4.53
CA ILE A 99 23.40 7.02 3.25
C ILE A 99 22.25 6.03 3.43
N LEU A 100 22.30 5.20 4.48
CA LEU A 100 21.22 4.27 4.79
C LEU A 100 19.89 4.98 5.06
N GLN A 101 19.94 6.20 5.59
CA GLN A 101 18.77 7.05 5.83
C GLN A 101 18.31 7.82 4.58
N GLY A 102 19.02 7.72 3.46
CA GLY A 102 18.73 8.49 2.25
C GLY A 102 19.03 9.98 2.36
N LEU A 103 19.80 10.38 3.39
CA LEU A 103 20.18 11.78 3.65
C LEU A 103 21.48 12.18 2.96
N LEU A 104 22.19 11.21 2.39
CA LEU A 104 23.46 11.41 1.69
C LEU A 104 23.54 10.49 0.46
N ALA A 105 24.22 10.92 -0.60
CA ALA A 105 24.40 10.11 -1.81
C ALA A 105 25.31 8.90 -1.55
N ALA A 106 25.07 7.79 -2.26
CA ALA A 106 25.78 6.52 -2.03
C ALA A 106 27.30 6.60 -2.20
N ASP A 107 27.77 7.54 -3.02
CA ASP A 107 29.19 7.82 -3.30
C ASP A 107 29.86 8.76 -2.29
N SER A 108 29.11 9.30 -1.32
CA SER A 108 29.61 10.29 -0.37
C SER A 108 30.37 9.71 0.84
N ALA A 109 30.46 8.38 0.99
CA ALA A 109 31.20 7.71 2.06
C ALA A 109 32.72 7.71 1.80
N THR A 110 33.31 8.90 1.82
CA THR A 110 34.74 9.12 1.51
C THR A 110 35.63 9.13 2.75
N GLY A 111 35.03 9.21 3.94
CA GLY A 111 35.73 9.40 5.19
C GLY A 111 36.32 10.80 5.37
N TYR A 112 35.94 11.78 4.52
CA TYR A 112 36.28 13.20 4.65
C TYR A 112 35.04 14.04 4.95
N PHE A 113 35.11 14.88 5.99
CA PHE A 113 34.01 15.73 6.40
C PHE A 113 34.12 17.09 5.68
N GLY A 114 33.55 17.18 4.48
CA GLY A 114 33.54 18.42 3.70
C GLY A 114 33.23 18.19 2.22
N PRO A 115 33.14 19.29 1.43
CA PRO A 115 32.98 19.20 -0.02
C PRO A 115 34.27 18.65 -0.66
N LEU A 116 34.09 17.82 -1.69
CA LEU A 116 35.16 17.23 -2.49
C LEU A 116 35.22 17.89 -3.87
#